data_AF-A0A6B2V094-F1
#
_entry.id   AF-A0A6B2V094-F1
#
_cell.length_a   1.000
_cell.length_b   1.000
_cell.length_c   1.000
_cell.angle_alpha   90.00
_cell.angle_beta   90.00
_cell.angle_gamma   90.00
#
_symmetry.space_group_name_H-M   'P 1'
#
loop_
_entity.id
_entity.type
_entity.pdbx_description
1 polymer ?
#
loop_
_entity_poly.entity_id
_entity_poly.type
_entity_poly.pdbx_seq_one_letter_code
_entity_poly.pdbx_strand_id
1 'polypeptide(L)'
;MRADSPGGSATFSLMPPAGSGPMTLWVSSLDRAFNLSETTSYTFRVGSTAPTVTPAVPAPEFGRPPTFTFRPDAALQSKSPVVGYSVRTVGGVDDDRTIEVAAAANGTARTKLTLDGFAGERVEVTSRSANGWISDAASWGIFYDTTPVVASSAYPENGIGGGVGVPGTFTFTPRVKGVVSYTYSFTVN
;
A
#
# COMPACT_ATOMS: atom_id res chain seq x y z
N MET A 1 -2.88 35.15 -5.38
CA MET A 1 -4.07 35.67 -6.09
C MET A 1 -4.24 37.15 -5.78
N ARG A 2 -5.00 37.90 -6.60
CA ARG A 2 -5.33 39.31 -6.32
C ARG A 2 -6.74 39.41 -5.74
N ALA A 3 -6.99 40.48 -4.98
CA ALA A 3 -8.35 40.88 -4.62
C ALA A 3 -9.09 41.47 -5.82
N ASP A 4 -10.41 41.36 -5.81
CA ASP A 4 -11.34 41.85 -6.83
C ASP A 4 -11.27 43.38 -6.93
N SER A 5 -10.94 44.05 -5.82
CA SER A 5 -10.61 45.47 -5.73
C SER A 5 -9.68 45.74 -4.54
N PRO A 6 -8.94 46.88 -4.50
CA PRO A 6 -8.13 47.23 -3.32
C PRO A 6 -8.98 47.27 -2.04
N GLY A 7 -8.62 46.45 -1.05
CA GLY A 7 -9.38 46.30 0.20
C GLY A 7 -10.65 45.44 0.09
N GLY A 8 -10.94 44.89 -1.10
CA GLY A 8 -12.10 44.04 -1.36
C GLY A 8 -11.84 42.54 -1.15
N SER A 9 -12.87 41.75 -1.46
CA SER A 9 -12.83 40.28 -1.44
C SER A 9 -11.95 39.71 -2.55
N ALA A 10 -11.72 38.39 -2.48
CA ALA A 10 -11.08 37.63 -3.54
C ALA A 10 -11.70 36.23 -3.56
N THR A 11 -12.10 35.73 -4.73
CA THR A 11 -12.63 34.36 -4.87
C THR A 11 -11.73 33.53 -5.78
N PHE A 12 -11.44 32.30 -5.39
CA PHE A 12 -10.68 31.35 -6.20
C PHE A 12 -11.26 29.93 -6.05
N SER A 13 -11.30 29.19 -7.15
CA SER A 13 -11.73 27.78 -7.15
C SER A 13 -10.52 26.89 -6.88
N LEU A 14 -10.49 26.26 -5.71
CA LEU A 14 -9.44 25.36 -5.29
C LEU A 14 -10.00 23.95 -5.15
N MET A 15 -9.38 22.99 -5.83
CA MET A 15 -9.48 21.59 -5.46
C MET A 15 -8.43 21.30 -4.38
N PRO A 16 -8.79 20.65 -3.26
CA PRO A 16 -7.81 20.21 -2.29
C PRO A 16 -6.73 19.32 -2.96
N PRO A 17 -5.51 19.28 -2.42
CA PRO A 17 -4.38 18.67 -3.11
C PRO A 17 -4.55 17.16 -3.34
N ALA A 18 -4.95 16.39 -2.32
CA ALA A 18 -5.25 14.96 -2.39
C ALA A 18 -5.82 14.44 -1.06
N GLY A 19 -6.34 13.21 -1.07
CA GLY A 19 -6.58 12.44 0.15
C GLY A 19 -7.90 12.76 0.85
N SER A 20 -7.99 12.36 2.13
CA SER A 20 -9.17 12.50 2.96
C SER A 20 -8.82 12.94 4.39
N GLY A 21 -9.83 13.29 5.17
CA GLY A 21 -9.66 13.72 6.56
C GLY A 21 -9.65 15.24 6.72
N PRO A 22 -9.22 15.74 7.89
CA PRO A 22 -9.16 17.17 8.17
C PRO A 22 -8.08 17.86 7.33
N MET A 23 -8.42 19.01 6.78
CA MET A 23 -7.50 19.86 6.02
C MET A 23 -7.62 21.29 6.53
N THR A 24 -6.50 22.02 6.51
CA THR A 24 -6.45 23.41 6.94
C THR A 24 -5.92 24.27 5.81
N LEU A 25 -6.71 25.28 5.42
CA LEU A 25 -6.27 26.36 4.55
C LEU A 25 -5.74 27.50 5.41
N TRP A 26 -4.52 27.95 5.11
CA TRP A 26 -3.88 29.10 5.77
C TRP A 26 -3.88 30.29 4.82
N VAL A 27 -4.30 31.46 5.30
CA VAL A 27 -4.42 32.67 4.47
C VAL A 27 -3.81 33.87 5.19
N SER A 28 -2.98 34.62 4.47
CA SER A 28 -2.49 35.94 4.86
C SER A 28 -2.76 36.92 3.72
N SER A 29 -3.04 38.17 4.06
CA SER A 29 -3.20 39.26 3.09
C SER A 29 -1.91 40.06 2.93
N LEU A 30 -1.77 40.73 1.78
CA LEU A 30 -0.68 41.66 1.48
C LEU A 30 -1.28 43.03 1.12
N ASP A 31 -0.73 44.10 1.68
CA ASP A 31 -1.06 45.46 1.24
C ASP A 31 -0.26 45.88 -0.01
N ARG A 32 -0.40 47.14 -0.45
CA ARG A 32 0.32 47.66 -1.65
C ARG A 32 1.83 47.77 -1.44
N ALA A 33 2.31 47.84 -0.20
CA ALA A 33 3.71 47.86 0.15
C ALA A 33 4.26 46.44 0.41
N PHE A 34 3.45 45.41 0.19
CA PHE A 34 3.76 44.00 0.48
C PHE A 34 3.96 43.69 1.96
N ASN A 35 3.35 44.47 2.86
CA ASN A 35 3.29 44.10 4.27
C ASN A 35 2.27 42.95 4.46
N LEU A 36 2.66 41.93 5.22
CA LEU A 36 1.81 40.78 5.55
C LEU A 36 0.89 41.08 6.74
N SER A 37 -0.35 40.58 6.70
CA SER A 37 -1.16 40.41 7.90
C SER A 37 -0.72 39.21 8.74
N GLU A 38 -1.27 39.07 9.94
CA GLU A 38 -1.30 37.75 10.61
C GLU A 38 -2.00 36.71 9.75
N THR A 39 -1.69 35.43 10.01
CA THR A 39 -2.25 34.28 9.30
C THR A 39 -3.55 33.82 9.96
N THR A 40 -4.61 33.69 9.17
CA THR A 40 -5.85 33.02 9.60
C THR A 40 -5.89 31.58 9.09
N SER A 41 -6.60 30.71 9.80
CA SER A 41 -6.79 29.31 9.41
C SER A 41 -8.26 28.98 9.19
N TYR A 42 -8.52 28.15 8.19
CA TYR A 42 -9.84 27.60 7.88
C TYR A 42 -9.76 26.09 7.77
N THR A 43 -10.41 25.39 8.70
CA THR A 43 -10.38 23.92 8.78
C THR A 43 -11.66 23.33 8.21
N PHE A 44 -11.52 22.31 7.38
CA PHE A 44 -12.62 21.55 6.80
C PHE A 44 -12.27 20.06 6.74
N ARG A 45 -13.21 19.21 6.33
CA ARG A 45 -12.98 17.76 6.16
C ARG A 45 -13.32 17.31 4.75
N VAL A 46 -12.48 16.44 4.22
CA VAL A 46 -12.73 15.75 2.96
C VAL A 46 -13.09 14.29 3.27
N GLY A 47 -14.18 13.81 2.69
CA GLY A 47 -14.59 12.41 2.83
C GLY A 47 -13.61 11.47 2.11
N SER A 48 -13.50 10.22 2.58
CA SER A 48 -12.72 9.20 1.89
C SER A 48 -13.27 8.97 0.48
N THR A 49 -12.36 8.84 -0.47
CA THR A 49 -12.62 8.41 -1.84
C THR A 49 -11.74 7.22 -2.21
N ALA A 50 -11.24 6.50 -1.20
CA ALA A 50 -10.36 5.36 -1.37
C ALA A 50 -11.04 4.30 -2.24
N PRO A 51 -10.29 3.67 -3.18
CA PRO A 51 -10.85 2.61 -3.99
C PRO A 51 -11.07 1.32 -3.18
N THR A 52 -11.78 0.36 -3.75
CA THR A 52 -11.79 -1.01 -3.22
C THR A 52 -10.72 -1.86 -3.89
N VAL A 53 -9.96 -2.61 -3.09
CA VAL A 53 -8.94 -3.56 -3.55
C VAL A 53 -9.44 -4.99 -3.30
N THR A 54 -9.49 -5.82 -4.34
CA THR A 54 -10.00 -7.20 -4.22
C THR A 54 -9.12 -8.19 -4.99
N PRO A 55 -8.48 -9.16 -4.32
CA PRO A 55 -7.80 -10.25 -5.01
C PRO A 55 -8.82 -11.21 -5.64
N ALA A 56 -8.42 -11.90 -6.71
CA ALA A 56 -9.26 -12.90 -7.38
C ALA A 56 -9.58 -14.11 -6.49
N VAL A 57 -8.72 -14.39 -5.51
CA VAL A 57 -8.93 -15.37 -4.44
C VAL A 57 -8.62 -14.72 -3.09
N PRO A 58 -9.35 -15.03 -2.00
CA PRO A 58 -9.14 -14.37 -0.71
C PRO A 58 -7.74 -14.56 -0.13
N ALA A 59 -7.10 -15.70 -0.38
CA ALA A 59 -5.75 -16.02 0.04
C ALA A 59 -4.90 -16.44 -1.17
N PRO A 60 -4.26 -15.47 -1.86
CA PRO A 60 -3.29 -15.77 -2.90
C PRO A 60 -2.17 -16.71 -2.42
N GLU A 61 -1.67 -17.55 -3.32
CA GLU A 61 -0.52 -18.40 -3.03
C GLU A 61 0.78 -17.59 -3.09
N PHE A 62 1.69 -17.82 -2.13
CA PHE A 62 3.02 -17.21 -2.08
C PHE A 62 3.76 -17.35 -3.42
N GLY A 63 4.33 -16.24 -3.91
CA GLY A 63 5.10 -16.18 -5.16
C GLY A 63 4.30 -16.43 -6.44
N ARG A 64 2.99 -16.72 -6.35
CA ARG A 64 2.12 -16.83 -7.52
C ARG A 64 1.41 -15.50 -7.74
N PRO A 65 1.31 -14.99 -8.98
CA PRO A 65 0.68 -13.70 -9.22
C PRO A 65 -0.85 -13.81 -9.40
N PRO A 66 -1.69 -13.62 -8.34
CA PRO A 66 -3.13 -13.47 -8.51
C PRO A 66 -3.46 -12.21 -9.32
N THR A 67 -4.67 -12.19 -9.89
CA THR A 67 -5.24 -10.94 -10.41
C THR A 67 -5.87 -10.16 -9.26
N PHE A 68 -5.58 -8.87 -9.17
CA PHE A 68 -6.27 -7.91 -8.32
C PHE A 68 -7.23 -7.07 -9.16
N THR A 69 -8.39 -6.74 -8.60
CA THR A 69 -9.35 -5.80 -9.17
C THR A 69 -9.42 -4.56 -8.26
N PHE A 70 -9.26 -3.40 -8.87
CA PHE A 70 -9.45 -2.10 -8.24
C PHE A 70 -10.76 -1.50 -8.73
N ARG A 71 -11.60 -1.05 -7.79
CA ARG A 71 -12.86 -0.37 -8.11
C ARG A 71 -12.86 1.03 -7.54
N PRO A 72 -13.30 2.04 -8.30
CA PRO A 72 -13.30 3.42 -7.82
C PRO A 72 -14.38 3.59 -6.75
N ASP A 73 -14.22 4.59 -5.89
CA ASP A 73 -15.36 5.10 -5.13
C ASP A 73 -16.44 5.61 -6.10
N ALA A 74 -17.71 5.24 -5.84
CA ALA A 74 -18.81 5.53 -6.75
C ALA A 74 -19.11 7.04 -6.83
N ALA A 75 -19.00 7.76 -5.71
CA ALA A 75 -19.23 9.19 -5.67
C ALA A 75 -18.13 9.97 -6.39
N LEU A 76 -16.87 9.55 -6.23
CA LEU A 76 -15.74 10.07 -6.99
C LEU A 76 -15.92 9.82 -8.49
N GLN A 77 -16.20 8.57 -8.88
CA GLN A 77 -16.40 8.18 -10.28
C GLN A 77 -17.50 9.00 -10.97
N SER A 78 -18.58 9.30 -10.24
CA SER A 78 -19.68 10.12 -10.77
C SER A 78 -19.31 11.60 -10.93
N LYS A 79 -18.36 12.14 -10.15
CA LYS A 79 -17.92 13.53 -10.23
C LYS A 79 -16.86 13.74 -11.30
N SER A 80 -15.94 12.79 -11.43
CA SER A 80 -14.83 12.83 -12.36
C SER A 80 -14.38 11.40 -12.62
N PRO A 81 -14.34 10.92 -13.87
CA PRO A 81 -13.95 9.55 -14.16
C PRO A 81 -12.56 9.23 -13.60
N VAL A 82 -12.43 8.12 -12.89
CA VAL A 82 -11.13 7.56 -12.51
C VAL A 82 -10.45 7.02 -13.76
N VAL A 83 -9.22 7.49 -14.01
CA VAL A 83 -8.44 7.20 -15.22
C VAL A 83 -7.25 6.28 -14.94
N GLY A 84 -6.86 6.12 -13.68
CA GLY A 84 -5.78 5.21 -13.31
C GLY A 84 -5.63 5.02 -11.81
N TYR A 85 -4.73 4.12 -11.46
CA TYR A 85 -4.41 3.72 -10.10
C TYR A 85 -2.90 3.64 -9.90
N SER A 86 -2.43 4.18 -8.78
CA SER A 86 -1.09 3.92 -8.28
C SER A 86 -1.17 2.78 -7.27
N VAL A 87 -0.45 1.70 -7.53
CA VAL A 87 -0.48 0.46 -6.76
C VAL A 87 0.90 0.23 -6.18
N ARG A 88 1.01 0.36 -4.87
CA ARG A 88 2.24 0.14 -4.12
C ARG A 88 2.16 -1.16 -3.32
N THR A 89 3.08 -2.08 -3.60
CA THR A 89 3.30 -3.29 -2.81
C THR A 89 4.44 -3.04 -1.83
N VAL A 90 4.21 -3.32 -0.55
CA VAL A 90 5.14 -3.07 0.56
C VAL A 90 5.52 -4.38 1.23
N GLY A 91 6.82 -4.58 1.45
CA GLY A 91 7.37 -5.77 2.13
C GLY A 91 7.72 -6.94 1.22
N GLY A 92 7.90 -6.71 -0.08
CA GLY A 92 8.37 -7.73 -1.03
C GLY A 92 9.83 -8.14 -0.80
N VAL A 93 10.29 -9.19 -1.51
CA VAL A 93 11.64 -9.76 -1.31
C VAL A 93 12.77 -8.80 -1.67
N ASP A 94 12.59 -8.01 -2.74
CA ASP A 94 13.64 -7.13 -3.27
C ASP A 94 13.54 -5.72 -2.68
N ASP A 95 12.35 -5.11 -2.70
CA ASP A 95 12.03 -3.78 -2.16
C ASP A 95 10.51 -3.50 -2.30
N ASP A 96 10.06 -2.35 -1.78
CA ASP A 96 8.75 -1.81 -2.11
C ASP A 96 8.63 -1.50 -3.61
N ARG A 97 7.51 -1.88 -4.22
CA ARG A 97 7.28 -1.71 -5.65
C ARG A 97 6.04 -0.85 -5.90
N THR A 98 6.15 0.12 -6.81
CA THR A 98 4.99 0.88 -7.29
C THR A 98 4.77 0.67 -8.78
N ILE A 99 3.52 0.43 -9.19
CA ILE A 99 3.11 0.39 -10.59
C ILE A 99 1.89 1.27 -10.82
N GLU A 100 1.82 1.85 -12.02
CA GLU A 100 0.65 2.59 -12.48
C GLU A 100 -0.21 1.70 -13.37
N VAL A 101 -1.52 1.70 -13.15
CA VAL A 101 -2.48 0.88 -13.91
C VAL A 101 -3.59 1.77 -14.46
N ALA A 102 -3.75 1.79 -15.78
CA ALA A 102 -4.83 2.53 -16.41
C ALA A 102 -6.21 1.92 -16.06
N ALA A 103 -7.18 2.79 -15.84
CA ALA A 103 -8.56 2.38 -15.62
C ALA A 103 -9.30 2.19 -16.95
N ALA A 104 -10.25 1.26 -16.97
CA ALA A 104 -11.24 1.15 -18.03
C ALA A 104 -12.27 2.28 -17.93
N ALA A 105 -13.13 2.43 -18.94
CA ALA A 105 -14.15 3.49 -18.99
C ALA A 105 -15.12 3.50 -17.78
N ASN A 106 -15.33 2.36 -17.14
CA ASN A 106 -16.13 2.25 -15.91
C ASN A 106 -15.34 2.57 -14.63
N GLY A 107 -14.11 3.08 -14.77
CA GLY A 107 -13.18 3.41 -13.70
C GLY A 107 -12.47 2.21 -13.07
N THR A 108 -12.80 0.97 -13.43
CA THR A 108 -12.15 -0.22 -12.84
C THR A 108 -10.82 -0.54 -13.49
N ALA A 109 -9.90 -1.16 -12.75
CA ALA A 109 -8.64 -1.66 -13.28
C ALA A 109 -8.35 -3.08 -12.76
N ARG A 110 -7.53 -3.82 -13.50
CA ARG A 110 -7.03 -5.13 -13.09
C ARG A 110 -5.55 -5.25 -13.37
N THR A 111 -4.82 -5.87 -12.45
CA THR A 111 -3.40 -6.17 -12.65
C THR A 111 -3.02 -7.45 -11.93
N LYS A 112 -1.92 -8.08 -12.35
CA LYS A 112 -1.34 -9.22 -11.65
C LYS A 112 -0.24 -8.72 -10.73
N LEU A 113 -0.28 -9.11 -9.46
CA LEU A 113 0.73 -8.77 -8.46
C LEU A 113 1.33 -10.06 -7.93
N THR A 114 2.65 -10.21 -8.02
CA THR A 114 3.35 -11.27 -7.28
C THR A 114 3.50 -10.81 -5.84
N LEU A 115 3.17 -11.69 -4.89
CA LEU A 115 3.37 -11.45 -3.46
C LEU A 115 4.38 -12.47 -2.94
N ASP A 116 5.63 -12.07 -2.75
CA ASP A 116 6.78 -12.92 -2.44
C ASP A 116 7.55 -12.50 -1.17
N GLY A 117 7.06 -11.49 -0.46
CA GLY A 117 7.50 -11.14 0.88
C GLY A 117 7.40 -12.32 1.84
N PHE A 118 8.52 -12.70 2.46
CA PHE A 118 8.63 -13.92 3.26
C PHE A 118 7.70 -13.96 4.49
N ALA A 119 7.25 -12.80 4.98
CA ALA A 119 6.29 -12.66 6.08
C ALA A 119 4.88 -12.26 5.61
N GLY A 120 4.67 -12.09 4.30
CA GLY A 120 3.49 -11.43 3.75
C GLY A 120 3.78 -10.01 3.26
N GLU A 121 2.76 -9.37 2.70
CA GLU A 121 2.85 -8.08 2.05
C GLU A 121 1.58 -7.25 2.22
N ARG A 122 1.72 -5.93 2.02
CA ARG A 122 0.60 -4.98 1.96
C ARG A 122 0.52 -4.34 0.58
N VAL A 123 -0.68 -4.29 0.02
CA VAL A 123 -1.02 -3.60 -1.23
C VAL A 123 -1.76 -2.31 -0.89
N GLU A 124 -1.10 -1.17 -1.10
CA GLU A 124 -1.65 0.18 -0.97
C GLU A 124 -2.07 0.72 -2.34
N VAL A 125 -3.28 1.24 -2.47
CA VAL A 125 -3.82 1.71 -3.76
C VAL A 125 -4.46 3.08 -3.64
N THR A 126 -4.01 4.03 -4.44
CA THR A 126 -4.71 5.30 -4.67
C THR A 126 -5.28 5.34 -6.09
N SER A 127 -6.35 6.10 -6.28
CA SER A 127 -6.96 6.33 -7.59
C SER A 127 -6.69 7.76 -8.06
N ARG A 128 -6.55 7.93 -9.38
CA ARG A 128 -6.40 9.23 -10.04
C ARG A 128 -7.58 9.48 -10.97
N SER A 129 -8.22 10.64 -10.81
CA SER A 129 -9.34 11.07 -11.64
C SER A 129 -8.90 12.01 -12.79
N ALA A 130 -9.72 12.14 -13.83
CA ALA A 130 -9.43 12.94 -15.02
C ALA A 130 -9.19 14.43 -14.70
N ASN A 131 -9.89 14.96 -13.71
CA ASN A 131 -9.70 16.31 -13.17
C ASN A 131 -8.44 16.47 -12.28
N GLY A 132 -7.61 15.44 -12.13
CA GLY A 132 -6.39 15.45 -11.34
C GLY A 132 -6.56 15.11 -9.86
N TRP A 133 -7.77 14.80 -9.38
CA TRP A 133 -7.98 14.37 -8.00
C TRP A 133 -7.27 13.04 -7.71
N ILE A 134 -6.57 12.97 -6.57
CA ILE A 134 -5.94 11.75 -6.06
C ILE A 134 -6.65 11.36 -4.75
N SER A 135 -7.17 10.14 -4.69
CA SER A 135 -7.84 9.63 -3.49
C SER A 135 -6.87 9.38 -2.35
N ASP A 136 -7.41 9.23 -1.14
CA ASP A 136 -6.73 8.51 -0.07
C ASP A 136 -6.49 7.04 -0.46
N ALA A 137 -5.57 6.40 0.28
CA ALA A 137 -5.13 5.04 -0.01
C ALA A 137 -6.06 4.00 0.59
N ALA A 138 -6.40 3.00 -0.22
CA ALA A 138 -6.93 1.73 0.26
C ALA A 138 -5.78 0.79 0.60
N SER A 139 -5.97 -0.07 1.60
CA SER A 139 -4.98 -1.06 2.02
C SER A 139 -5.58 -2.45 2.04
N TRP A 140 -4.91 -3.40 1.41
CA TRP A 140 -5.16 -4.83 1.52
C TRP A 140 -3.87 -5.53 1.94
N GLY A 141 -3.93 -6.60 2.73
CA GLY A 141 -2.73 -7.29 3.18
C GLY A 141 -2.91 -8.79 3.35
N ILE A 142 -1.79 -9.50 3.34
CA ILE A 142 -1.70 -10.94 3.57
C ILE A 142 -0.47 -11.25 4.42
N PHE A 143 -0.54 -12.35 5.17
CA PHE A 143 0.58 -12.92 5.91
C PHE A 143 0.94 -14.28 5.34
N TYR A 144 2.23 -14.59 5.32
CA TYR A 144 2.75 -15.91 4.97
C TYR A 144 3.64 -16.44 6.09
N ASP A 145 3.50 -17.73 6.39
CA ASP A 145 4.51 -18.48 7.14
C ASP A 145 5.36 -19.27 6.13
N THR A 146 6.52 -18.70 5.78
CA THR A 146 7.48 -19.31 4.86
C THR A 146 8.55 -20.13 5.58
N THR A 147 8.49 -20.23 6.91
CA THR A 147 9.49 -20.97 7.67
C THR A 147 9.45 -22.46 7.34
N PRO A 148 10.59 -23.15 7.22
CA PRO A 148 10.58 -24.60 7.12
C PRO A 148 10.23 -25.24 8.46
N VAL A 149 9.64 -26.43 8.44
CA VAL A 149 9.56 -27.31 9.60
C VAL A 149 10.85 -28.14 9.63
N VAL A 150 11.49 -28.22 10.79
CA VAL A 150 12.70 -29.05 11.00
C VAL A 150 12.34 -30.20 11.93
N ALA A 151 12.71 -31.42 11.57
CA ALA A 151 12.52 -32.59 12.42
C ALA A 151 13.77 -33.49 12.46
N SER A 152 14.10 -34.01 13.64
CA SER A 152 15.10 -35.06 13.82
C SER A 152 14.68 -35.97 14.97
N SER A 153 14.79 -37.28 14.77
CA SER A 153 14.56 -38.27 15.83
C SER A 153 15.75 -38.38 16.79
N ALA A 154 16.98 -38.20 16.29
CA ALA A 154 18.19 -38.25 17.10
C ALA A 154 18.40 -36.96 17.91
N TYR A 155 17.98 -35.82 17.37
CA TYR A 155 18.09 -34.50 17.99
C TYR A 155 16.71 -33.82 18.05
N PRO A 156 15.80 -34.27 18.93
CA PRO A 156 14.46 -33.71 19.02
C PRO A 156 14.50 -32.24 19.45
N GLU A 157 13.66 -31.41 18.81
CA GLU A 157 13.53 -30.00 19.15
C GLU A 157 13.16 -29.84 20.63
N ASN A 158 13.87 -28.96 21.34
CA ASN A 158 13.70 -28.72 22.78
C ASN A 158 13.91 -29.95 23.70
N GLY A 159 14.45 -31.05 23.16
CA GLY A 159 14.79 -32.26 23.93
C GLY A 159 16.29 -32.45 24.10
N ILE A 160 16.67 -33.34 25.01
CA ILE A 160 18.04 -33.86 25.07
C ILE A 160 18.13 -34.99 24.04
N GLY A 161 19.07 -34.88 23.11
CA GLY A 161 19.28 -35.89 22.08
C GLY A 161 20.73 -35.96 21.61
N GLY A 162 21.02 -37.02 20.86
CA GLY A 162 22.34 -37.33 20.35
C GLY A 162 23.37 -37.64 21.43
N GLY A 163 24.64 -37.48 21.04
CA GLY A 163 25.82 -37.70 21.86
C GLY A 163 27.04 -37.16 21.14
N VAL A 164 28.16 -36.98 21.84
CA VAL A 164 29.40 -36.51 21.22
C VAL A 164 29.80 -37.44 20.06
N GLY A 165 29.89 -36.89 18.86
CA GLY A 165 30.22 -37.66 17.65
C GLY A 165 29.07 -38.49 17.05
N VAL A 166 27.84 -38.40 17.57
CA VAL A 166 26.69 -39.14 17.05
C VAL A 166 26.07 -38.35 15.87
N PRO A 167 26.09 -38.87 14.63
CA PRO A 167 25.44 -38.19 13.52
C PRO A 167 23.92 -38.17 13.68
N GLY A 168 23.28 -37.08 13.27
CA GLY A 168 21.83 -36.91 13.23
C GLY A 168 21.34 -36.71 11.80
N THR A 169 20.12 -37.17 11.52
CA THR A 169 19.41 -36.81 10.28
C THR A 169 18.40 -35.72 10.59
N PHE A 170 18.43 -34.63 9.83
CA PHE A 170 17.45 -33.54 9.91
C PHE A 170 16.64 -33.50 8.63
N THR A 171 15.32 -33.51 8.76
CA THR A 171 14.38 -33.38 7.64
C THR A 171 13.81 -31.97 7.64
N PHE A 172 13.91 -31.29 6.49
CA PHE A 172 13.34 -29.96 6.26
C PHE A 172 12.09 -30.10 5.40
N THR A 173 10.95 -29.61 5.88
CA THR A 173 9.67 -29.62 5.15
C THR A 173 9.23 -28.19 4.87
N PRO A 174 8.92 -27.81 3.62
CA PRO A 174 8.53 -26.45 3.30
C PRO A 174 7.05 -26.22 3.63
N ARG A 175 6.70 -25.02 4.12
CA ARG A 175 5.30 -24.59 4.32
C ARG A 175 4.67 -23.96 3.09
N VAL A 176 5.50 -23.49 2.17
CA VAL A 176 5.09 -22.93 0.87
C VAL A 176 5.56 -23.80 -0.28
N LYS A 177 4.90 -23.71 -1.43
CA LYS A 177 5.28 -24.45 -2.63
C LYS A 177 6.52 -23.83 -3.28
N GLY A 178 7.22 -24.62 -4.10
CA GLY A 178 8.30 -24.11 -4.95
C GLY A 178 9.65 -23.91 -4.25
N VAL A 179 9.83 -24.38 -3.02
CA VAL A 179 11.13 -24.39 -2.35
C VAL A 179 12.06 -25.39 -3.06
N VAL A 180 13.23 -24.92 -3.50
CA VAL A 180 14.20 -25.72 -4.28
C VAL A 180 15.49 -26.03 -3.54
N SER A 181 15.80 -25.28 -2.47
CA SER A 181 17.04 -25.41 -1.71
C SER A 181 16.85 -24.98 -0.27
N TYR A 182 17.66 -25.54 0.62
CA TYR A 182 17.80 -25.11 2.01
C TYR A 182 19.25 -24.74 2.28
N THR A 183 19.48 -23.65 3.00
CA THR A 183 20.78 -23.30 3.57
C THR A 183 20.71 -23.48 5.08
N TYR A 184 21.81 -23.91 5.69
CA TYR A 184 21.88 -24.12 7.13
C TYR A 184 23.21 -23.62 7.67
N SER A 185 23.21 -23.26 8.95
CA SER A 185 24.39 -22.89 9.71
C SER A 185 24.24 -23.40 11.14
N PHE A 186 25.36 -23.65 11.80
CA PHE A 186 25.40 -24.00 13.22
C PHE A 186 26.24 -22.97 13.97
N THR A 187 25.79 -22.59 15.15
CA THR A 187 26.57 -21.82 16.13
C THR A 187 26.58 -22.59 17.44
N VAL A 188 27.72 -22.56 18.12
CA VAL A 188 27.83 -23.01 19.51
C VAL A 188 27.75 -21.75 20.35
N ASN A 189 26.84 -21.73 21.33
CA ASN A 189 26.74 -20.64 22.29
C ASN A 189 27.84 -20.74 23.36
#